data_AF-A0A383BIK6-F1
#
_entry.id   AF-A0A383BIK6-F1
#
_cell.length_a   1.000
_cell.length_b   1.000
_cell.length_c   1.000
_cell.angle_alpha   90.00
_cell.angle_beta   90.00
_cell.angle_gamma   90.00
#
_symmetry.space_group_name_H-M   'P 1'
#
loop_
_entity.id
_entity.type
_entity.pdbx_description
1 polymer ?
#
loop_
_entity_poly.entity_id
_entity_poly.type
_entity_poly.pdbx_seq_one_letter_code
_entity_poly.pdbx_strand_id
1 'polypeptide(L)'
;MTKELQEKEADTVRTIETEESAVDPQLAERLADILSHETEDAVRRFVASVHQADLADLIGLLSPPHRHRLLRIIHVDLDPDLLFELEDSLRKEMVDFLSAREMADAISEMDSD
;
A
#
# COMPACT_ATOMS: atom_id res chain seq x y z
N MET A 1 -3.54 21.52 -57.17
CA MET A 1 -2.16 21.64 -56.67
C MET A 1 -2.12 22.87 -55.78
N THR A 2 -1.84 22.85 -54.49
CA THR A 2 -1.39 21.82 -53.53
C THR A 2 -1.66 22.49 -52.19
N LYS A 3 -2.55 21.92 -51.35
CA LYS A 3 -2.66 22.34 -49.95
C LYS A 3 -1.41 21.82 -49.27
N GLU A 4 -0.52 22.73 -48.88
CA GLU A 4 0.63 22.39 -48.05
C GLU A 4 0.13 21.86 -46.71
N LEU A 5 0.57 20.63 -46.44
CA LEU A 5 0.39 19.92 -45.19
C LEU A 5 1.11 20.68 -44.09
N GLN A 6 0.37 21.13 -43.08
CA GLN A 6 0.97 21.43 -41.78
C GLN A 6 1.04 20.11 -41.01
N GLU A 7 2.15 19.39 -41.22
CA GLU A 7 2.65 18.39 -40.29
C GLU A 7 2.99 19.10 -38.99
N LYS A 8 2.22 18.82 -37.94
CA LYS A 8 2.52 19.28 -36.58
C LYS A 8 2.52 18.05 -35.68
N GLU A 9 3.58 17.27 -35.81
CA GLU A 9 3.96 16.22 -34.86
C GLU A 9 5.29 16.56 -34.20
N ALA A 10 5.43 16.06 -32.97
CA ALA A 10 6.54 16.22 -32.02
C ALA A 10 6.66 17.65 -31.46
N ASP A 11 6.47 17.90 -30.17
CA ASP A 11 7.07 17.16 -29.06
C ASP A 11 6.27 17.53 -27.80
N THR A 12 5.19 16.81 -27.50
CA THR A 12 4.68 16.81 -26.13
C THR A 12 5.61 15.91 -25.37
N VAL A 13 6.65 16.52 -24.79
CA VAL A 13 7.33 16.01 -23.61
C VAL A 13 6.22 15.56 -22.67
N ARG A 14 5.96 14.26 -22.61
CA ARG A 14 5.28 13.67 -21.45
C ARG A 14 6.23 13.97 -20.31
N THR A 15 5.98 15.08 -19.63
CA THR A 15 6.36 15.20 -18.23
C THR A 15 5.82 13.93 -17.62
N ILE A 16 6.74 13.03 -17.29
CA ILE A 16 6.48 11.97 -16.35
C ILE A 16 6.22 12.76 -15.09
N GLU A 17 4.95 13.12 -14.88
CA GLU A 17 4.49 13.47 -13.56
C GLU A 17 4.82 12.21 -12.77
N THR A 18 5.91 12.28 -12.03
CA THR A 18 6.13 11.42 -10.89
C THR A 18 4.86 11.54 -10.09
N GLU A 19 3.95 10.60 -10.29
CA GLU A 19 2.79 10.42 -9.43
C GLU A 19 3.39 10.02 -8.09
N GLU A 20 3.74 11.03 -7.31
CA GLU A 20 3.77 10.93 -5.86
C GLU A 20 2.41 10.35 -5.51
N SER A 21 2.37 9.04 -5.28
CA SER A 21 1.16 8.25 -5.09
C SER A 21 0.46 8.76 -3.83
N ALA A 22 -0.29 9.84 -3.99
CA ALA A 22 -1.09 10.40 -2.92
C ALA A 22 -2.33 9.51 -2.82
N VAL A 23 -2.26 8.51 -1.95
CA VAL A 23 -3.43 7.70 -1.63
C VAL A 23 -4.61 8.59 -1.29
N ASP A 24 -5.77 8.25 -1.86
CA ASP A 24 -7.01 9.00 -1.65
C ASP A 24 -7.32 9.12 -0.15
N PRO A 25 -7.41 10.33 0.42
CA PRO A 25 -7.78 10.55 1.81
C PRO A 25 -9.10 9.87 2.20
N GLN A 26 -10.05 9.73 1.24
CA GLN A 26 -11.30 9.01 1.48
C GLN A 26 -11.07 7.52 1.72
N LEU A 27 -10.05 6.92 1.11
CA LEU A 27 -9.70 5.52 1.33
C LEU A 27 -9.11 5.32 2.73
N ALA A 28 -8.27 6.24 3.20
CA ALA A 28 -7.74 6.25 4.56
C ALA A 28 -8.85 6.40 5.63
N GLU A 29 -9.78 7.33 5.41
CA GLU A 29 -10.94 7.50 6.29
C GLU A 29 -11.81 6.24 6.33
N ARG A 30 -12.08 5.62 5.17
CA ARG A 30 -12.83 4.36 5.10
C ARG A 30 -12.13 3.23 5.84
N LEU A 31 -10.81 3.09 5.68
CA LEU A 31 -10.05 2.09 6.41
C LEU A 31 -10.12 2.35 7.93
N ALA A 32 -9.98 3.60 8.36
CA ALA A 32 -10.10 3.97 9.77
C ALA A 32 -11.50 3.67 10.35
N ASP A 33 -12.56 3.89 9.58
CA ASP A 33 -13.95 3.60 9.96
C ASP A 33 -14.18 2.09 10.14
N ILE A 34 -13.74 1.28 9.17
CA ILE A 34 -13.77 -0.19 9.25
C ILE A 34 -12.92 -0.65 10.45
N LEU A 35 -11.75 -0.03 10.66
CA LEU A 35 -10.90 -0.29 11.81
C LEU A 35 -11.48 0.18 13.15
N SER A 36 -12.57 0.93 13.18
CA SER A 36 -13.23 1.35 14.41
C SER A 36 -14.49 0.54 14.71
N HIS A 37 -15.24 0.18 13.66
CA HIS A 37 -16.62 -0.27 13.81
C HIS A 37 -16.89 -1.68 13.29
N GLU A 38 -15.99 -2.21 12.46
CA GLU A 38 -16.23 -3.47 11.77
C GLU A 38 -15.44 -4.66 12.36
N THR A 39 -15.86 -5.86 11.97
CA THR A 39 -15.22 -7.13 12.35
C THR A 39 -13.85 -7.31 11.71
N GLU A 40 -13.00 -8.17 12.28
CA GLU A 40 -11.70 -8.48 11.70
C GLU A 40 -11.82 -9.06 10.27
N ASP A 41 -12.85 -9.88 10.01
CA ASP A 41 -13.11 -10.41 8.66
C ASP A 41 -13.46 -9.31 7.65
N ALA A 42 -14.15 -8.25 8.08
CA ALA A 42 -14.45 -7.11 7.21
C ALA A 42 -13.19 -6.32 6.88
N VAL A 43 -12.30 -6.13 7.87
CA VAL A 43 -10.97 -5.54 7.65
C VAL A 43 -10.18 -6.39 6.65
N ARG A 44 -10.09 -7.71 6.84
CA ARG A 44 -9.38 -8.64 5.93
C ARG A 44 -9.89 -8.54 4.50
N ARG A 45 -11.22 -8.51 4.30
CA ARG A 45 -11.82 -8.37 2.95
C ARG A 45 -11.50 -7.03 2.32
N PHE A 46 -11.48 -5.96 3.11
CA PHE A 46 -11.12 -4.63 2.60
C PHE A 46 -9.67 -4.60 2.14
N VAL A 47 -8.72 -5.01 3.00
CA VAL A 47 -7.29 -4.97 2.66
C VAL A 47 -6.94 -5.87 1.49
N ALA A 48 -7.57 -7.04 1.37
CA ALA A 48 -7.37 -7.95 0.23
C ALA A 48 -7.87 -7.38 -1.11
N SER A 49 -8.63 -6.27 -1.09
CA SER A 49 -9.09 -5.57 -2.30
C SER A 49 -8.23 -4.35 -2.65
N VAL A 50 -7.25 -4.01 -1.81
CA VAL A 50 -6.36 -2.86 -1.96
C VAL A 50 -4.98 -3.36 -2.42
N HIS A 51 -4.35 -2.63 -3.34
CA HIS A 51 -2.99 -2.94 -3.78
C HIS A 51 -1.98 -2.74 -2.65
N GLN A 52 -0.88 -3.50 -2.65
CA GLN A 52 0.13 -3.48 -1.58
C GLN A 52 0.77 -2.10 -1.41
N ALA A 53 1.06 -1.39 -2.50
CA ALA A 53 1.58 -0.02 -2.47
C ALA A 53 0.59 0.95 -1.79
N ASP A 54 -0.67 0.94 -2.24
CA ASP A 54 -1.72 1.76 -1.62
C ASP A 54 -1.92 1.40 -0.14
N LEU A 55 -1.85 0.11 0.21
CA LEU A 55 -2.00 -0.35 1.57
C LEU A 55 -0.83 0.12 2.46
N ALA A 56 0.40 0.15 1.95
CA ALA A 56 1.56 0.69 2.67
C ALA A 56 1.37 2.18 3.00
N ASP A 57 0.96 2.96 2.00
CA ASP A 57 0.64 4.38 2.17
C ASP A 57 -0.51 4.60 3.17
N LEU A 58 -1.60 3.81 3.06
CA LEU A 58 -2.71 3.83 4.00
C LEU A 58 -2.25 3.56 5.44
N ILE A 59 -1.39 2.55 5.65
CA ILE A 59 -0.82 2.22 6.96
C ILE A 59 -0.08 3.43 7.57
N GLY A 60 0.65 4.18 6.74
CA GLY A 60 1.34 5.41 7.14
C GLY A 60 0.38 6.53 7.58
N LEU A 61 -0.80 6.62 6.95
CA LEU A 61 -1.82 7.61 7.28
C LEU A 61 -2.65 7.27 8.53
N LEU A 62 -2.61 6.02 9.00
CA LEU A 62 -3.38 5.60 10.17
C LEU A 62 -2.81 6.16 11.49
N SER A 63 -3.72 6.42 12.43
CA SER A 63 -3.33 6.65 13.82
C SER A 63 -2.67 5.39 14.42
N PRO A 64 -1.76 5.52 15.41
CA PRO A 64 -1.08 4.36 15.99
C PRO A 64 -2.03 3.26 16.50
N PRO A 65 -3.15 3.57 17.19
CA PRO A 65 -4.11 2.53 17.59
C PRO A 65 -4.73 1.76 16.42
N HIS A 66 -5.09 2.44 15.34
CA HIS A 66 -5.66 1.80 14.14
C HIS A 66 -4.61 0.96 13.42
N ARG A 67 -3.40 1.47 13.28
CA ARG A 67 -2.29 0.73 12.69
C ARG A 67 -1.97 -0.54 13.47
N HIS A 68 -1.84 -0.47 14.79
CA HIS A 68 -1.62 -1.66 15.61
C HIS A 68 -2.74 -2.69 15.47
N ARG A 69 -4.01 -2.24 15.40
CA ARG A 69 -5.16 -3.14 15.16
C ARG A 69 -5.03 -3.81 13.79
N LEU A 70 -4.71 -3.06 12.75
CA LEU A 70 -4.55 -3.57 11.39
C LEU A 70 -3.42 -4.60 11.32
N LEU A 71 -2.23 -4.29 11.86
CA LEU A 71 -1.08 -5.20 11.90
C LEU A 71 -1.42 -6.51 12.63
N ARG A 72 -2.11 -6.43 13.77
CA ARG A 72 -2.64 -7.61 14.47
C ARG A 72 -3.63 -8.43 13.65
N ILE A 73 -4.30 -7.88 12.66
CA ILE A 73 -5.21 -8.64 11.82
C ILE A 73 -4.40 -9.29 10.69
N ILE A 74 -3.56 -8.54 9.98
CA ILE A 74 -2.90 -9.03 8.76
C ILE A 74 -1.63 -9.86 9.00
N HIS A 75 -1.06 -9.87 10.22
CA HIS A 75 0.23 -10.52 10.49
C HIS A 75 0.38 -11.98 10.05
N VAL A 76 -0.69 -12.77 10.10
CA VAL A 76 -0.65 -14.21 9.75
C VAL A 76 -0.54 -14.42 8.24
N ASP A 77 -1.08 -13.50 7.45
CA ASP A 77 -1.16 -13.59 5.99
C ASP A 77 -0.44 -12.38 5.37
N LEU A 78 0.68 -11.99 5.99
CA LEU A 78 1.37 -10.78 5.60
C LEU A 78 2.05 -10.98 4.26
N ASP A 79 1.57 -10.23 3.27
CA ASP A 79 2.13 -10.21 1.92
C ASP A 79 3.58 -9.65 1.96
N PRO A 80 4.56 -10.37 1.41
CA PRO A 80 5.92 -9.88 1.38
C PRO A 80 6.09 -8.60 0.55
N ASP A 81 5.31 -8.40 -0.51
CA ASP A 81 5.39 -7.18 -1.31
C ASP A 81 4.98 -5.96 -0.46
N LEU A 82 4.00 -6.13 0.44
CA LEU A 82 3.63 -5.08 1.40
C LEU A 82 4.82 -4.69 2.30
N LEU A 83 5.65 -5.64 2.72
CA LEU A 83 6.85 -5.34 3.52
C LEU A 83 7.85 -4.46 2.77
N PHE A 84 7.98 -4.64 1.45
CA PHE A 84 8.88 -3.84 0.62
C PHE A 84 8.40 -2.41 0.42
N GLU A 85 7.09 -2.24 0.23
CA GLU A 85 6.47 -0.93 0.00
C GLU A 85 6.44 -0.06 1.27
N LEU A 86 6.50 -0.67 2.46
CA LEU A 86 6.50 0.08 3.71
C LEU A 86 7.80 0.86 3.94
N GLU A 87 7.63 2.11 4.38
CA GLU A 87 8.73 2.93 4.88
C GLU A 87 9.47 2.29 6.06
N ASP A 88 10.77 2.58 6.18
CA ASP A 88 11.66 1.99 7.20
C ASP A 88 11.11 2.11 8.64
N SER A 89 10.43 3.22 8.95
CA SER A 89 9.86 3.45 10.28
C SER A 89 8.71 2.50 10.60
N LEU A 90 7.83 2.25 9.62
CA LEU A 90 6.69 1.35 9.71
C LEU A 90 7.14 -0.11 9.68
N ARG A 91 8.13 -0.44 8.84
CA ARG A 91 8.73 -1.77 8.79
C ARG A 91 9.34 -2.15 10.14
N LYS A 92 10.03 -1.20 10.79
CA LYS A 92 10.56 -1.42 12.14
C LYS A 92 9.45 -1.63 13.16
N GLU A 93 8.38 -0.84 13.10
CA GLU A 93 7.21 -1.03 13.97
C GLU A 93 6.62 -2.43 13.78
N MET A 94 6.53 -2.92 12.55
CA MET A 94 6.07 -4.28 12.28
C MET A 94 6.96 -5.36 12.88
N VAL A 95 8.29 -5.21 12.81
CA VAL A 95 9.22 -6.13 13.46
C VAL A 95 9.03 -6.16 14.99
N ASP A 96 8.59 -5.06 15.59
CA ASP A 96 8.29 -5.02 17.03
C ASP A 96 6.96 -5.72 17.38
N PHE A 97 6.03 -5.83 16.42
CA PHE A 97 4.75 -6.53 16.59
C PHE A 97 4.79 -8.01 16.21
N LEU A 98 5.62 -8.38 15.24
CA LEU A 98 5.75 -9.73 14.71
C LEU A 98 6.83 -10.49 15.47
N SER A 99 6.61 -11.78 15.75
CA SER A 99 7.71 -12.61 16.23
C SER A 99 8.78 -12.74 15.13
N ALA A 100 10.03 -12.95 15.54
CA ALA A 100 11.14 -13.17 14.60
C ALA A 100 10.87 -14.32 13.60
N ARG A 101 10.00 -15.27 13.97
CA ARG A 101 9.58 -16.38 13.11
C ARG A 101 8.61 -15.91 12.03
N GLU A 102 7.58 -15.15 12.39
CA GLU A 102 6.60 -14.60 11.43
C GLU A 102 7.27 -13.66 10.42
N MET A 103 8.23 -12.86 10.88
CA MET A 103 9.07 -12.05 9.99
C MET A 103 9.89 -12.90 9.01
N ALA A 104 10.49 -14.00 9.49
CA ALA A 104 11.31 -14.87 8.65
C ALA A 104 10.48 -15.65 7.63
N ASP A 105 9.28 -16.09 8.01
CA ASP A 105 8.35 -16.78 7.11
C ASP A 105 7.89 -15.82 5.98
N ALA A 106 7.51 -14.58 6.31
CA ALA A 106 7.14 -13.57 5.31
C ALA A 106 8.30 -13.22 4.35
N ILE A 107 9.53 -13.10 4.85
CA ILE A 107 10.70 -12.84 3.99
C ILE A 107 11.05 -14.07 3.13
N SER A 108 10.92 -15.28 3.68
CA SER A 108 11.27 -16.51 2.96
C SER A 108 10.34 -16.82 1.79
N GLU A 109 9.09 -16.35 1.83
CA GLU A 109 8.15 -16.49 0.71
C GLU A 109 8.54 -15.62 -0.50
N MET A 110 9.32 -14.54 -0.30
CA MET A 110 9.84 -13.67 -1.37
C MET A 110 10.87 -14.34 -2.28
N ASP A 111 11.78 -15.12 -1.69
CA ASP A 111 12.94 -15.70 -2.38
C ASP A 111 12.57 -16.94 -3.23
N SER A 112 11.29 -17.34 -3.22
CA SER A 112 10.82 -18.58 -3.85
C SER A 112 10.12 -18.38 -5.21
N ASP A 113 10.12 -17.16 -5.77
CA ASP A 113 9.65 -16.84 -7.14
C ASP A 113 10.82 -16.58 -8.12
#